data_AF-A0A9Q9SC01-F1
#
_entry.id   AF-A0A9Q9SC01-F1
#
_cell.length_a   1.000
_cell.length_b   1.000
_cell.length_c   1.000
_cell.angle_alpha   90.00
_cell.angle_beta   90.00
_cell.angle_gamma   90.00
#
_symmetry.space_group_name_H-M   'P 1'
#
loop_
_entity.id
_entity.type
_entity.pdbx_description
1 polymer ?
#
loop_
_entity_poly.entity_id
_entity_poly.type
_entity_poly.pdbx_seq_one_letter_code
_entity_poly.pdbx_strand_id
1 'polypeptide(L)'
;MKTLSSRLALLGYTRQCAVYQNQSVPEVVEQVLRKHGLKGPDFEFRLEHTYPPREIITQWRETDLEFIRRILSEVGIYWRTEMDGTRELDTYIFADSQLNYRFDVRLPYSEPSGLFDGAENA
;
A
#
# COMPACT_ATOMS: atom_id res chain seq x y z
N MET A 1 -5.66 -19.99 18.04
CA MET A 1 -4.87 -19.62 16.84
C MET A 1 -4.88 -18.10 16.75
N LYS A 2 -3.72 -17.44 16.87
CA LYS A 2 -3.62 -15.98 16.71
C LYS A 2 -3.17 -15.70 15.28
N THR A 3 -3.96 -14.97 14.51
CA THR A 3 -3.62 -14.54 13.15
C THR A 3 -2.97 -13.16 13.22
N LEU A 4 -1.78 -13.00 12.64
CA LEU A 4 -1.15 -11.70 12.45
C LEU A 4 -1.70 -11.07 11.16
N SER A 5 -2.10 -9.81 11.20
CA SER A 5 -2.58 -9.07 10.04
C SER A 5 -2.21 -7.60 10.14
N SER A 6 -2.05 -6.96 8.98
CA SER A 6 -1.76 -5.53 8.88
C SER A 6 -2.90 -4.69 9.48
N ARG A 7 -2.58 -3.50 10.00
CA ARG A 7 -3.58 -2.53 10.49
C ARG A 7 -4.58 -2.12 9.40
N LEU A 8 -4.17 -2.09 8.14
CA LEU A 8 -5.08 -1.88 7.00
C LEU A 8 -6.19 -2.94 6.91
N ALA A 9 -5.96 -4.16 7.40
CA ALA A 9 -6.96 -5.21 7.38
C ALA A 9 -8.21 -4.86 8.23
N LEU A 10 -8.07 -3.95 9.21
CA LEU A 10 -9.18 -3.49 10.03
C LEU A 10 -10.25 -2.75 9.23
N LEU A 11 -9.87 -2.13 8.11
CA LEU A 11 -10.81 -1.48 7.19
C LEU A 11 -11.76 -2.48 6.52
N GLY A 12 -11.41 -3.77 6.52
CA GLY A 12 -12.28 -4.86 6.05
C GLY A 12 -13.47 -5.14 6.98
N TYR A 13 -13.50 -4.60 8.20
CA TYR A 13 -14.61 -4.77 9.14
C TYR A 13 -15.66 -3.67 9.07
N THR A 14 -15.41 -2.60 8.30
CA THR A 14 -16.35 -1.48 8.15
C THR A 14 -16.90 -1.46 6.74
N ARG A 15 -18.23 -1.62 6.62
CA ARG A 15 -18.97 -1.59 5.36
C ARG A 15 -19.96 -0.46 5.38
N GLN A 16 -19.99 0.35 4.32
CA GLN A 16 -20.83 1.54 4.27
C GLN A 16 -21.22 1.94 2.84
N CYS A 17 -22.09 2.94 2.75
CA CYS A 17 -22.36 3.68 1.52
C CYS A 17 -21.98 5.14 1.73
N ALA A 18 -21.18 5.70 0.83
CA ALA A 18 -20.70 7.08 0.92
C ALA A 18 -20.55 7.69 -0.48
N VAL A 19 -20.64 9.02 -0.55
CA VAL A 19 -20.45 9.81 -1.77
C VAL A 19 -19.41 10.87 -1.49
N TYR A 20 -18.37 10.92 -2.32
CA TYR A 20 -17.33 11.93 -2.31
C TYR A 20 -17.47 12.75 -3.58
N GLN A 21 -17.41 14.07 -3.49
CA GLN A 21 -17.61 14.98 -4.62
C GLN A 21 -16.43 15.93 -4.75
N ASN A 22 -16.05 16.22 -5.99
CA ASN A 22 -14.96 17.16 -6.34
C ASN A 22 -13.63 16.85 -5.61
N GLN A 23 -13.28 15.57 -5.51
CA GLN A 23 -12.07 15.10 -4.86
C GLN A 23 -11.32 14.12 -5.75
N SER A 24 -9.99 14.13 -5.66
CA SER A 24 -9.13 13.16 -6.33
C SER A 24 -9.13 11.82 -5.58
N VAL A 25 -8.67 10.76 -6.26
CA VAL A 25 -8.56 9.42 -5.63
C VAL A 25 -7.65 9.44 -4.40
N PRO A 26 -6.43 10.04 -4.42
CA PRO A 26 -5.59 10.11 -3.23
C PRO A 26 -6.25 10.83 -2.05
N GLU A 27 -6.98 11.93 -2.30
CA GLU A 27 -7.69 12.67 -1.26
C GLU A 27 -8.77 11.83 -0.58
N VAL A 28 -9.58 11.10 -1.38
CA VAL A 28 -10.61 10.21 -0.84
C VAL A 28 -9.97 9.08 -0.02
N VAL A 29 -8.89 8.47 -0.51
CA VAL A 29 -8.17 7.43 0.22
C VAL A 29 -7.62 7.96 1.54
N GLU A 30 -6.99 9.13 1.53
CA GLU A 30 -6.51 9.80 2.74
C GLU A 30 -7.64 10.03 3.75
N GLN A 31 -8.79 10.53 3.30
CA GLN A 31 -9.95 10.75 4.16
C GLN A 31 -10.42 9.45 4.83
N VAL A 32 -10.49 8.35 4.08
CA VAL A 32 -10.88 7.04 4.63
C VAL A 32 -9.83 6.55 5.63
N LEU A 33 -8.54 6.65 5.33
CA LEU A 33 -7.46 6.25 6.25
C LEU A 33 -7.53 7.04 7.57
N ARG A 34 -7.73 8.36 7.49
CA ARG A 34 -7.85 9.23 8.67
C ARG A 34 -9.08 8.92 9.51
N LYS A 35 -10.20 8.54 8.88
CA LYS A 35 -11.41 8.08 9.58
C LYS A 35 -11.14 6.84 10.45
N HIS A 36 -10.22 5.97 10.02
CA HIS A 36 -9.76 4.79 10.76
C HIS A 36 -8.61 5.09 11.75
N GLY A 37 -8.34 6.36 12.02
CA GLY A 37 -7.33 6.78 13.00
C GLY A 37 -5.89 6.68 12.50
N LEU A 38 -5.65 6.42 11.20
CA LEU A 38 -4.32 6.56 10.63
C LEU A 38 -3.95 8.03 10.52
N LYS A 39 -2.74 8.37 10.97
CA LYS A 39 -2.17 9.73 11.01
C LYS A 39 -1.06 9.85 9.97
N GLY A 40 -0.56 11.08 9.79
CA GLY A 40 0.51 11.39 8.84
C GLY A 40 1.76 10.47 8.90
N PRO A 41 2.27 10.04 10.07
CA PRO A 41 3.39 9.10 10.09
C PRO A 41 3.02 7.66 9.75
N ASP A 42 1.73 7.31 9.69
CA ASP A 42 1.30 5.93 9.38
C ASP A 42 1.20 5.67 7.88
N PHE A 43 1.13 6.71 7.03
CA PHE A 43 1.07 6.55 5.59
C PHE A 43 1.67 7.73 4.84
N GLU A 44 2.16 7.46 3.63
CA GLU A 44 2.78 8.43 2.74
C GLU A 44 2.33 8.21 1.30
N PHE A 45 2.11 9.29 0.56
CA PHE A 45 1.85 9.25 -0.88
C PHE A 45 3.12 9.68 -1.64
N ARG A 46 3.73 8.76 -2.37
CA ARG A 46 4.88 8.99 -3.27
C ARG A 46 4.44 8.83 -4.71
N LEU A 47 3.74 9.84 -5.21
CA LEU A 47 3.09 9.84 -6.51
C LEU A 47 3.87 10.74 -7.48
N GLU A 48 4.22 10.22 -8.64
CA GLU A 48 4.86 10.99 -9.72
C GLU A 48 3.80 11.73 -10.57
N HIS A 49 2.59 11.19 -10.64
CA HIS A 49 1.49 11.79 -11.39
C HIS A 49 0.57 12.64 -10.49
N THR A 50 -0.02 13.66 -11.09
CA THR A 50 -1.12 14.41 -10.47
C THR A 50 -2.45 13.79 -10.86
N TYR A 51 -3.29 13.49 -9.87
CA TYR A 51 -4.61 12.89 -10.08
C TYR A 51 -5.69 13.97 -10.00
N PRO A 52 -6.42 14.26 -11.09
CA PRO A 52 -7.44 15.30 -11.08
C PRO A 52 -8.62 14.93 -10.18
N PRO A 53 -9.34 15.92 -9.62
CA PRO A 53 -10.56 15.68 -8.89
C PRO A 53 -11.62 15.08 -9.81
N ARG A 54 -12.38 14.11 -9.29
CA ARG A 54 -13.56 13.54 -9.96
C ARG A 54 -14.80 14.25 -9.44
N GLU A 55 -15.78 14.45 -10.32
CA GLU A 55 -17.08 15.04 -9.96
C GLU A 55 -17.75 14.23 -8.84
N ILE A 56 -17.74 12.91 -8.97
CA ILE A 56 -18.31 11.98 -7.99
C ILE A 56 -17.51 10.69 -7.88
N ILE A 57 -17.29 10.23 -6.64
CA ILE A 57 -16.76 8.90 -6.30
C ILE A 57 -17.75 8.28 -5.31
N THR A 58 -18.26 7.10 -5.63
CA THR A 58 -19.23 6.40 -4.80
C THR A 58 -18.60 5.15 -4.17
N GLN A 59 -18.88 4.96 -2.88
CA GLN A 59 -18.69 3.71 -2.17
C GLN A 59 -20.07 3.08 -2.02
N TRP A 60 -20.30 1.91 -2.60
CA TRP A 60 -21.63 1.28 -2.60
C TRP A 60 -21.60 -0.11 -1.98
N ARG A 61 -22.05 -0.23 -0.73
CA ARG A 61 -22.17 -1.50 0.00
C ARG A 61 -20.88 -2.31 -0.10
N GLU A 62 -19.73 -1.69 0.02
CA GLU A 62 -18.42 -2.35 0.03
C GLU A 62 -17.66 -1.95 1.30
N THR A 63 -16.72 -2.78 1.74
CA THR A 63 -15.87 -2.43 2.88
C THR A 63 -14.92 -1.29 2.53
N ASP A 64 -14.43 -0.56 3.52
CA ASP A 64 -13.47 0.51 3.28
C ASP A 64 -12.18 -0.01 2.63
N LEU A 65 -11.77 -1.25 2.95
CA LEU A 65 -10.62 -1.89 2.32
C LEU A 65 -10.89 -2.27 0.85
N GLU A 66 -12.07 -2.81 0.53
CA GLU A 66 -12.46 -3.10 -0.85
C GLU A 66 -12.58 -1.83 -1.68
N PHE A 67 -13.16 -0.78 -1.10
CA PHE A 67 -13.30 0.53 -1.73
C PHE A 67 -11.94 1.13 -2.11
N ILE A 68 -11.02 1.25 -1.14
CA ILE A 68 -9.67 1.76 -1.37
C ILE A 68 -8.96 0.94 -2.46
N ARG A 69 -9.03 -0.39 -2.37
CA ARG A 69 -8.44 -1.30 -3.37
C ARG A 69 -8.95 -1.02 -4.78
N ARG A 70 -10.26 -0.85 -4.93
CA ARG A 70 -10.91 -0.61 -6.22
C ARG A 70 -10.50 0.74 -6.81
N ILE A 71 -10.61 1.83 -6.05
CA ILE A 71 -10.33 3.16 -6.60
C ILE A 71 -8.84 3.40 -6.88
N LEU A 72 -7.95 2.79 -6.09
CA LEU A 72 -6.51 2.87 -6.35
C LEU A 72 -6.09 2.08 -7.59
N SER A 73 -6.67 0.89 -7.81
CA SER A 73 -6.34 0.07 -8.99
C SER A 73 -6.83 0.69 -10.29
N GLU A 74 -7.95 1.42 -10.27
CA GLU A 74 -8.45 2.20 -11.42
C GLU A 74 -7.45 3.25 -11.93
N VAL A 75 -6.57 3.75 -11.05
CA VAL A 75 -5.61 4.83 -11.38
C VAL A 75 -4.16 4.36 -11.34
N GLY A 76 -3.92 3.06 -11.18
CA GLY A 76 -2.57 2.47 -11.17
C GLY A 76 -1.75 2.76 -9.92
N ILE A 77 -2.38 3.10 -8.79
CA ILE A 77 -1.67 3.28 -7.52
C ILE A 77 -1.64 1.95 -6.78
N TYR A 78 -0.45 1.52 -6.40
CA TYR A 78 -0.24 0.40 -5.48
C TYR A 78 0.19 0.90 -4.11
N TRP A 79 0.26 0.00 -3.12
CA TRP A 79 0.90 0.32 -1.86
C TRP A 79 1.81 -0.80 -1.38
N ARG A 80 2.71 -0.45 -0.47
CA ARG A 80 3.51 -1.40 0.31
C ARG A 80 3.61 -0.95 1.76
N THR A 81 4.08 -1.84 2.61
CA THR A 81 4.37 -1.53 4.01
C THR A 81 5.88 -1.49 4.21
N GLU A 82 6.37 -0.48 4.92
CA GLU A 82 7.74 -0.41 5.43
C GLU A 82 7.70 -0.31 6.96
N MET A 83 8.61 -1.02 7.64
CA MET A 83 8.83 -0.83 9.07
C MET A 83 9.74 0.37 9.28
N ASP A 84 9.26 1.38 10.00
CA ASP A 84 10.11 2.47 10.48
C ASP A 84 10.94 1.93 11.66
N GLY A 85 12.24 1.72 11.44
CA GLY A 85 13.16 1.21 12.46
C GLY A 85 13.37 2.16 13.66
N THR A 86 12.98 3.43 13.57
CA THR A 86 13.06 4.39 14.67
C THR A 86 11.80 4.37 15.53
N ARG A 87 10.63 4.19 14.89
CA ARG A 87 9.34 4.22 15.56
C ARG A 87 8.78 2.85 15.90
N GLU A 88 9.35 1.79 15.33
CA GLU A 88 8.84 0.41 15.39
C GLU A 88 7.38 0.29 14.91
N LEU A 89 6.99 1.15 13.96
CA LEU A 89 5.64 1.22 13.40
C LEU A 89 5.65 0.91 11.91
N ASP A 90 4.57 0.25 11.46
CA ASP A 90 4.29 0.03 10.04
C ASP A 90 3.82 1.33 9.38
N THR A 91 4.51 1.72 8.30
CA THR A 91 4.14 2.85 7.44
C THR A 91 3.66 2.33 6.09
N TYR A 92 2.50 2.80 5.61
CA TYR A 92 1.96 2.45 4.31
C TYR A 92 2.37 3.47 3.25
N ILE A 93 3.09 3.03 2.23
CA ILE A 93 3.54 3.89 1.13
C ILE A 93 2.68 3.61 -0.09
N PHE A 94 1.89 4.58 -0.51
CA PHE A 94 1.12 4.59 -1.75
C PHE A 94 1.98 5.16 -2.87
N ALA A 95 2.13 4.43 -3.98
CA ALA A 95 3.03 4.78 -5.06
C ALA A 95 2.45 4.39 -6.43
N ASP A 96 2.89 5.07 -7.49
CA ASP A 96 2.46 4.86 -8.88
C ASP A 96 3.64 4.58 -9.85
N SER A 97 4.87 4.74 -9.38
CA SER A 97 6.08 4.59 -10.17
C SER A 97 6.99 3.49 -9.64
N GLN A 98 7.62 2.76 -10.57
CA GLN A 98 8.61 1.73 -10.24
C GLN A 98 9.82 2.28 -9.49
N LEU A 99 10.12 3.58 -9.62
CA LEU A 99 11.20 4.24 -8.87
C LEU A 99 11.06 4.07 -7.35
N ASN A 100 9.84 3.81 -6.88
CA ASN A 100 9.60 3.57 -5.48
C ASN A 100 10.06 2.17 -5.03
N TYR A 101 10.36 1.21 -5.90
CA TYR A 101 10.88 -0.09 -5.48
C TYR A 101 12.33 0.01 -4.94
N ARG A 102 12.73 -0.97 -4.12
CA ARG A 102 14.13 -1.10 -3.68
C ARG A 102 14.94 -1.75 -4.78
N PHE A 103 15.83 -0.98 -5.39
CA PHE A 103 16.79 -1.46 -6.37
C PHE A 103 18.10 -1.92 -5.68
N ASP A 104 18.98 -2.55 -6.46
CA ASP A 104 20.32 -2.98 -6.03
C ASP A 104 20.37 -4.01 -4.89
N VAL A 105 19.27 -4.73 -4.66
CA VAL A 105 19.26 -5.89 -3.75
C VAL A 105 19.93 -7.08 -4.44
N ARG A 106 21.15 -7.41 -4.04
CA ARG A 106 21.82 -8.65 -4.46
C ARG A 106 21.50 -9.76 -3.48
N LEU A 107 20.78 -10.78 -3.95
CA LEU A 107 20.54 -12.00 -3.19
C LEU A 107 21.59 -13.05 -3.61
N PRO A 108 22.35 -13.64 -2.66
CA PRO A 108 23.23 -14.75 -2.99
C PRO A 108 22.36 -15.92 -3.47
N TYR A 109 22.65 -16.42 -4.67
CA TYR A 109 22.03 -17.65 -5.17
C TYR A 109 22.79 -18.84 -4.61
N SER A 110 22.09 -19.77 -3.98
CA SER A 110 22.63 -21.06 -3.53
C SER A 110 21.77 -22.17 -4.12
N GLU A 111 22.41 -23.21 -4.66
CA GLU A 111 21.70 -24.36 -5.19
C GLU A 111 20.97 -25.11 -4.04
N PRO A 112 19.71 -25.52 -4.23
CA PRO A 112 18.92 -26.18 -3.18
C PRO A 112 19.55 -27.47 -2.63
N SER A 113 20.43 -28.13 -3.40
CA SER A 113 21.11 -29.38 -3.04
C SER A 113 22.36 -29.18 -2.18
N GLY A 114 22.88 -27.96 -2.04
CA GLY A 114 24.07 -27.65 -1.25
C GLY A 114 25.36 -28.35 -1.73
N LEU A 115 25.34 -28.96 -2.93
CA LEU A 115 26.41 -29.81 -3.48
C LEU A 115 27.26 -29.11 -4.54
N PHE A 116 27.25 -27.77 -4.58
CA PHE A 116 28.12 -27.03 -5.47
C PHE A 116 29.53 -26.93 -4.86
N ASP A 117 30.38 -27.91 -5.16
CA ASP A 117 31.84 -27.78 -5.06
C ASP A 117 32.31 -26.94 -6.24
N GLY A 118 32.01 -25.65 -6.17
CA GLY A 118 32.48 -24.66 -7.14
C GLY A 118 33.97 -24.47 -6.95
N ALA A 119 34.77 -25.37 -7.52
CA ALA A 119 36.19 -25.17 -7.71
C ALA A 119 36.40 -23.81 -8.37
N GLU A 120 36.90 -22.89 -7.56
CA GLU A 120 37.38 -21.58 -7.93
C GLU A 120 38.31 -21.71 -9.15
N ASN A 121 37.92 -21.15 -10.29
CA ASN A 121 38.84 -20.89 -11.39
C ASN A 121 38.44 -19.59 -12.09
N ALA A 122 39.26 -18.57 -11.79
CA ALA A 122 39.65 -17.38 -12.56
C ALA A 122 38.57 -16.40 -13.03
#